data_AF-A0A9D4KDN1-F1
#
_entry.id   AF-A0A9D4KDN1-F1
#
_cell.length_a   1.000
_cell.length_b   1.000
_cell.length_c   1.000
_cell.angle_alpha   90.00
_cell.angle_beta   90.00
_cell.angle_gamma   90.00
#
_symmetry.space_group_name_H-M   'P 1'
#
loop_
_entity.id
_entity.type
_entity.pdbx_description
1 polymer ?
#
loop_
_entity_poly.entity_id
_entity_poly.type
_entity_poly.pdbx_seq_one_letter_code
_entity_poly.pdbx_strand_id
1 'polypeptide(L)'
;MFRVQHEGLAEVYRRRGGVFKYIRMLMALQFLPAPHIERAFETLVLRATTDATRLLVAYISRQWVHGGSFEPRDWSVFRQDVRTNNDLEGE
;
A
#
# COMPACT_ATOMS: atom_id res chain seq x y z
N MET A 1 -9.00 -35.61 -14.59
CA MET A 1 -7.54 -35.52 -14.81
C MET A 1 -7.25 -34.16 -15.44
N PHE A 2 -6.71 -33.18 -14.71
CA PHE A 2 -6.35 -31.87 -15.27
C PHE A 2 -4.87 -31.60 -15.06
N ARG A 3 -4.15 -31.54 -16.18
CA ARG A 3 -2.69 -31.44 -16.28
C ARG A 3 -2.30 -29.96 -16.41
N VAL A 4 -2.44 -29.17 -15.35
CA VAL A 4 -2.11 -27.73 -15.33
C VAL A 4 -0.80 -27.50 -14.57
N GLN A 5 0.28 -28.16 -14.95
CA GLN A 5 1.59 -28.01 -14.25
C GLN A 5 2.80 -27.78 -15.16
N HIS A 6 2.64 -27.48 -16.46
CA HIS A 6 3.81 -27.38 -17.36
C HIS A 6 3.95 -26.07 -18.15
N GLU A 7 3.09 -25.08 -17.97
CA GLU A 7 3.25 -23.79 -18.67
C GLU A 7 3.47 -22.68 -17.66
N GLY A 8 4.39 -21.75 -17.96
CA GLY A 8 4.89 -20.67 -17.07
C GLY A 8 3.83 -19.72 -16.48
N LEU A 9 2.55 -20.03 -16.66
CA LEU A 9 1.40 -19.45 -15.98
C LEU A 9 1.59 -19.41 -14.47
N ALA A 10 2.06 -20.48 -13.81
CA ALA A 10 2.23 -20.48 -12.36
C ALA A 10 3.23 -19.42 -11.86
N GLU A 11 4.32 -19.21 -12.61
CA GLU A 11 5.33 -18.17 -12.36
C GLU A 11 4.74 -16.77 -12.60
N VAL A 12 3.99 -16.58 -13.70
CA VAL A 12 3.35 -15.31 -14.04
C VAL A 12 2.27 -14.92 -13.01
N TYR A 13 1.44 -15.87 -12.60
CA TYR A 13 0.46 -15.69 -11.53
C TYR A 13 1.15 -15.36 -10.19
N ARG A 14 2.25 -16.04 -9.86
CA ARG A 14 3.03 -15.77 -8.65
C ARG A 14 3.65 -14.38 -8.67
N ARG A 15 4.23 -13.96 -9.81
CA ARG A 15 4.77 -12.60 -9.99
C ARG A 15 3.68 -11.55 -9.87
N ARG A 16 2.53 -11.71 -10.55
CA ARG A 16 1.38 -10.79 -10.42
C ARG A 16 0.84 -10.76 -8.99
N GLY A 17 0.71 -11.92 -8.34
CA GLY A 17 0.27 -12.02 -6.95
C GLY A 17 1.23 -11.33 -5.98
N GLY A 18 2.53 -11.45 -6.20
CA GLY A 18 3.56 -10.75 -5.43
C GLY A 18 3.47 -9.23 -5.55
N VAL A 19 3.33 -8.72 -6.78
CA VAL A 19 3.15 -7.28 -7.04
C VAL A 19 1.84 -6.77 -6.43
N PHE A 20 0.74 -7.51 -6.58
CA PHE A 20 -0.55 -7.14 -6.00
C PHE A 20 -0.50 -7.10 -4.46
N LYS A 21 0.13 -8.09 -3.83
CA LYS A 21 0.35 -8.11 -2.37
C LYS A 21 1.21 -6.93 -1.92
N TYR A 22 2.24 -6.59 -2.67
CA TYR A 22 3.12 -5.47 -2.38
C TYR A 22 2.38 -4.12 -2.42
N ILE A 23 1.59 -3.88 -3.48
CA ILE A 23 0.76 -2.67 -3.60
C ILE A 23 -0.25 -2.60 -2.44
N ARG A 24 -0.88 -3.71 -2.07
CA ARG A 24 -1.78 -3.76 -0.90
C ARG A 24 -1.08 -3.38 0.40
N MET A 25 0.18 -3.77 0.58
CA MET A 25 0.96 -3.36 1.76
C MET A 25 1.24 -1.85 1.78
N LEU A 26 1.54 -1.25 0.62
CA LEU A 26 1.72 0.20 0.51
C LEU A 26 0.42 0.95 0.85
N MET A 27 -0.72 0.50 0.29
CA MET A 27 -2.02 1.10 0.60
C MET A 27 -2.45 0.87 2.05
N ALA A 28 -1.95 -0.19 2.70
CA ALA A 28 -2.28 -0.46 4.10
C ALA A 28 -1.55 0.45 5.10
N LEU A 29 -0.56 1.22 4.66
CA LEU A 29 0.18 2.14 5.53
C LEU A 29 -0.75 3.15 6.22
N GLN A 30 -1.87 3.53 5.58
CA GLN A 30 -2.81 4.52 6.13
C GLN A 30 -3.49 4.04 7.42
N PHE A 31 -3.53 2.73 7.65
CA PHE A 31 -4.11 2.14 8.85
C PHE A 31 -3.10 2.06 10.01
N LEU A 32 -1.83 2.43 9.79
CA LEU A 32 -0.84 2.50 10.85
C LEU A 32 -0.89 3.87 11.55
N PRO A 33 -0.52 3.94 12.84
CA PRO A 33 -0.26 5.21 13.49
C PRO A 33 0.78 6.01 12.70
N ALA A 34 0.58 7.32 12.52
CA ALA A 34 1.49 8.19 11.77
C ALA A 34 2.99 8.00 12.13
N PRO A 35 3.39 7.86 13.41
CA PRO A 35 4.81 7.62 13.76
C PRO A 35 5.39 6.30 13.25
N HIS A 36 4.55 5.32 12.91
CA HIS A 36 4.98 4.00 12.42
C HIS A 36 4.97 3.91 10.88
N ILE A 37 4.32 4.85 10.19
CA ILE A 37 4.17 4.83 8.74
C ILE A 37 5.53 4.91 8.04
N GLU A 38 6.40 5.83 8.48
CA GLU A 38 7.71 6.04 7.87
C GLU A 38 8.58 4.77 7.95
N ARG A 39 8.74 4.20 9.15
CA ARG A 39 9.49 2.95 9.35
C ARG A 39 8.93 1.78 8.55
N ALA A 40 7.60 1.65 8.48
CA ALA A 40 6.96 0.61 7.69
C ALA A 40 7.18 0.83 6.17
N PHE A 41 7.14 2.07 5.73
CA PHE A 41 7.40 2.47 4.35
C PHE A 41 8.85 2.18 3.94
N GLU A 42 9.85 2.52 4.76
CA GLU A 42 11.26 2.18 4.53
C GLU A 42 11.48 0.68 4.32
N THR A 43 10.79 -0.14 5.13
CA THR A 43 10.84 -1.60 4.97
C THR A 43 10.27 -2.06 3.62
N LEU A 44 9.24 -1.37 3.11
CA LEU A 44 8.64 -1.67 1.80
C LEU A 44 9.50 -1.15 0.65
N VAL A 45 10.22 -0.04 0.81
CA VAL A 45 11.19 0.48 -0.17
C VAL A 45 12.23 -0.58 -0.51
N LEU A 46 12.78 -1.25 0.52
CA LEU A 46 13.78 -2.32 0.35
C LEU A 46 13.24 -3.55 -0.39
N ARG A 47 11.91 -3.71 -0.45
CA ARG A 47 11.24 -4.83 -1.13
C ARG A 47 10.84 -4.52 -2.58
N ALA A 48 11.09 -3.29 -3.07
CA ALA A 48 10.82 -2.90 -4.45
C ALA A 48 11.86 -3.49 -5.42
N THR A 49 11.51 -4.60 -6.07
CA THR A 49 12.44 -5.35 -6.94
C THR A 49 12.33 -5.00 -8.42
N THR A 50 11.24 -4.38 -8.87
CA THR A 50 11.02 -4.00 -10.27
C THR A 50 11.00 -2.49 -10.45
N ASP A 51 11.34 -2.00 -11.65
CA ASP A 51 11.36 -0.56 -11.93
C ASP A 51 9.99 0.10 -11.70
N ALA A 52 8.91 -0.58 -12.06
CA ALA A 52 7.56 -0.10 -11.78
C ALA A 52 7.29 0.07 -10.27
N THR A 53 7.70 -0.90 -9.44
CA THR A 53 7.55 -0.79 -7.98
C THR A 53 8.44 0.31 -7.39
N ARG A 54 9.64 0.52 -7.94
CA ARG A 54 10.55 1.59 -7.50
C ARG A 54 10.00 2.98 -7.84
N LEU A 55 9.44 3.15 -9.04
CA LEU A 55 8.79 4.41 -9.44
C LEU A 55 7.58 4.73 -8.53
N LEU A 56 6.76 3.71 -8.21
CA LEU A 56 5.64 3.87 -7.30
C LEU A 56 6.10 4.30 -5.90
N VAL A 57 7.12 3.63 -5.35
CA VAL A 57 7.70 3.98 -4.05
C VAL A 57 8.27 5.40 -4.07
N ALA A 58 9.01 5.77 -5.11
CA ALA A 58 9.57 7.11 -5.23
C ALA A 58 8.48 8.20 -5.24
N TYR A 59 7.37 7.94 -5.94
CA TYR A 59 6.21 8.83 -5.94
C TYR A 59 5.60 8.96 -4.54
N ILE A 60 5.30 7.84 -3.87
CA ILE A 60 4.71 7.83 -2.52
C ILE A 60 5.65 8.53 -1.53
N SER A 61 6.95 8.25 -1.60
CA SER A 61 7.97 8.91 -0.76
C SER A 61 7.92 10.43 -0.91
N ARG A 62 7.94 10.91 -2.17
CA ARG A 62 7.96 12.34 -2.50
C ARG A 62 6.64 13.04 -2.21
N GLN A 63 5.49 12.36 -2.22
CA GLN A 63 4.19 13.04 -2.10
C GLN A 63 3.54 12.83 -0.74
N TRP A 64 3.64 11.62 -0.19
CA TRP A 64 2.83 11.18 0.95
C TRP A 64 3.64 10.96 2.24
N VAL A 65 4.98 10.86 2.13
CA VAL A 65 5.83 10.61 3.31
C VAL A 65 6.70 11.82 3.64
N HIS A 66 7.42 12.37 2.66
CA HIS A 66 8.35 13.50 2.88
C HIS A 66 7.99 14.76 2.10
N GLY A 67 6.90 14.73 1.32
CA GLY A 67 6.55 15.77 0.35
C GLY A 67 5.94 17.04 0.88
N GLY A 68 5.51 17.07 2.14
CA GLY A 68 4.74 18.16 2.74
C GLY A 68 3.33 18.36 2.19
N SER A 69 2.98 17.80 1.02
CA SER A 69 1.64 17.93 0.44
C SER A 69 0.57 17.07 1.14
N PHE A 70 0.96 15.90 1.62
CA PHE A 70 0.10 14.95 2.34
C PHE A 70 0.96 14.22 3.37
N GLU A 71 1.21 14.82 4.54
CA GLU A 71 2.06 14.19 5.54
C GLU A 71 1.35 12.98 6.17
N PRO A 72 2.08 11.98 6.70
CA PRO A 72 1.50 10.79 7.34
C PRO A 72 0.40 11.08 8.37
N ARG A 73 0.40 12.26 8.99
CA ARG A 73 -0.62 12.69 9.96
C ARG A 73 -1.95 13.07 9.29
N ASP A 74 -1.91 13.54 8.06
CA ASP A 74 -3.09 14.05 7.35
C ASP A 74 -3.94 12.93 6.75
N TRP A 75 -3.33 11.80 6.41
CA TRP A 75 -4.00 10.68 5.74
C TRP A 75 -4.01 9.37 6.53
N SER A 76 -3.36 9.32 7.70
CA SER A 76 -3.51 8.19 8.62
C SER A 76 -4.93 8.14 9.17
N VAL A 77 -5.66 7.06 8.88
CA VAL A 77 -7.01 6.79 9.40
C VAL A 77 -6.96 6.01 10.73
N PHE A 78 -5.76 5.83 11.30
CA PHE A 78 -5.59 5.12 12.56
C PHE A 78 -6.28 5.87 13.71
N ARG A 79 -7.26 5.23 14.36
CA ARG A 79 -8.12 5.83 15.39
C ARG A 79 -8.90 7.06 14.94
N GLN A 80 -9.02 7.30 13.63
CA GLN A 80 -10.12 8.14 13.17
C GLN A 80 -11.39 7.32 13.35
N ASP A 81 -12.32 7.84 14.16
CA ASP A 81 -13.70 7.36 14.11
C ASP A 81 -14.09 7.36 12.64
N VAL A 82 -14.38 6.18 12.10
CA VAL A 82 -14.89 6.09 10.73
C VAL A 82 -16.19 6.87 10.79
N ARG A 83 -16.15 8.13 10.34
CA ARG A 83 -17.35 8.92 10.06
C ARG A 83 -18.03 8.20 8.91
N THR A 84 -18.75 7.13 9.26
CA THR A 84 -19.80 6.59 8.43
C THR A 84 -20.70 7.77 8.16
N ASN A 85 -21.18 7.88 6.94
CA ASN A 85 -22.07 8.93 6.44
C ASN A 85 -23.38 9.13 7.27
N ASN A 86 -23.49 8.51 8.44
CA ASN A 86 -24.66 8.47 9.32
C ASN A 86 -24.75 9.62 10.34
N ASP A 87 -23.82 10.58 10.35
CA ASP A 87 -23.91 11.76 11.23
C ASP A 87 -24.68 12.94 10.59
N LEU A 88 -25.32 12.72 9.43
CA LEU A 88 -26.14 13.70 8.70
C LEU A 88 -27.60 13.27 8.52
N GLU A 89 -28.05 12.22 9.21
CA GLU A 89 -29.47 11.83 9.29
C GLU A 89 -29.95 11.80 10.75
N GLY A 90 -29.54 12.81 11.52
CA GLY A 90 -30.21 13.24 12.74
C GLY A 90 -31.03 14.49 12.44
N GLU A 91 -32.35 14.33 12.54
CA GLU A 91 -33.50 15.26 12.47
C GLU A 91 -33.84 16.01 11.16
#